data_AF-A0A9Q3PQ57-F1
#
_entry.id   AF-A0A9Q3PQ57-F1
#
_cell.length_a   1.000
_cell.length_b   1.000
_cell.length_c   1.000
_cell.angle_alpha   90.00
_cell.angle_beta   90.00
_cell.angle_gamma   90.00
#
_symmetry.space_group_name_H-M   'P 1'
#
loop_
_entity.id
_entity.type
_entity.pdbx_description
1 polymer ?
#
loop_
_entity_poly.entity_id
_entity_poly.type
_entity_poly.pdbx_seq_one_letter_code
_entity_poly.pdbx_strand_id
1 'polypeptide(L)'
;MTQNQIEIGCDRYGTPNPNKRPSKTVTSRKIDCPFRLYARKYAKSTTWTLKVKNPEHSHDATENIMENPAFRKTNVQETSQISQMSESLLMKRQMQAQLCSQRESDRPVILQDIYKQVKKIKKDRLQGRRPIDALIDTVKKETFVWSSERDSEGHITSLFFTHPLAIKLLHGFPHVILMDFTYKTNK
;
A
#
# COMPACT_ATOMS: atom_id res chain seq x y z
N MET A 1 -9.88 22.12 -27.29
CA MET A 1 -10.64 21.10 -28.03
C MET A 1 -11.35 20.21 -27.02
N THR A 2 -12.67 20.30 -26.89
CA THR A 2 -13.44 19.50 -25.92
C THR A 2 -13.51 18.06 -26.39
N GLN A 3 -12.79 17.17 -25.71
CA GLN A 3 -12.77 15.74 -26.01
C GLN A 3 -14.10 15.12 -25.55
N ASN A 4 -15.12 15.20 -26.41
CA ASN A 4 -16.49 14.72 -26.16
C ASN A 4 -16.63 13.19 -26.28
N GLN A 5 -15.52 12.46 -26.16
CA GLN A 5 -15.46 11.01 -26.33
C GLN A 5 -14.46 10.39 -25.37
N ILE A 6 -14.87 9.31 -24.71
CA ILE A 6 -14.07 8.50 -23.80
C ILE A 6 -14.02 7.08 -24.36
N GLU A 7 -12.83 6.50 -24.48
CA GLU A 7 -12.66 5.09 -24.84
C GLU A 7 -12.51 4.25 -23.58
N ILE A 8 -13.25 3.15 -23.50
CA ILE A 8 -13.27 2.21 -22.38
C ILE A 8 -12.88 0.83 -22.92
N GLY A 9 -11.98 0.15 -22.22
CA GLY A 9 -11.49 -1.18 -22.61
C GLY A 9 -11.56 -2.17 -21.45
N CYS A 10 -11.31 -3.44 -21.76
CA CYS A 10 -11.19 -4.51 -20.77
C CYS A 10 -10.05 -4.23 -19.76
N ASP A 11 -10.17 -4.72 -18.52
CA ASP A 11 -9.13 -4.62 -17.48
C ASP A 11 -7.81 -5.29 -17.89
N ARG A 12 -7.87 -6.24 -18.82
CA ARG A 12 -6.72 -6.95 -19.42
C ARG A 12 -6.20 -6.32 -20.71
N TYR A 13 -6.66 -5.11 -21.06
CA TYR A 13 -6.17 -4.40 -22.25
C TYR A 13 -4.70 -3.96 -22.15
N GLY A 14 -4.05 -3.95 -23.32
CA GLY A 14 -2.74 -3.41 -23.58
C GLY A 14 -1.65 -4.45 -23.40
N THR A 15 -0.42 -4.05 -23.61
CA THR A 15 0.73 -4.95 -23.45
C THR A 15 1.42 -4.74 -22.09
N PRO A 16 2.01 -5.81 -21.53
CA PRO A 16 2.96 -5.66 -20.42
C PRO A 16 4.08 -4.70 -20.80
N ASN A 17 4.52 -3.86 -19.88
CA ASN A 17 5.66 -2.96 -20.15
C ASN A 17 6.95 -3.79 -20.27
N PRO A 18 7.61 -3.83 -21.45
CA PRO A 18 8.80 -4.65 -21.67
C PRO A 18 10.02 -4.19 -20.87
N ASN A 19 10.08 -2.89 -20.51
CA ASN A 19 11.17 -2.30 -19.75
C ASN A 19 11.05 -2.53 -18.24
N LYS A 20 9.92 -3.09 -17.79
CA LYS A 20 9.73 -3.41 -16.37
C LYS A 20 10.42 -4.73 -16.09
N ARG A 21 11.51 -4.69 -15.29
CA ARG A 21 12.25 -5.90 -14.89
C ARG A 21 11.25 -6.97 -14.44
N PRO A 22 11.28 -8.18 -15.05
CA PRO A 22 10.38 -9.25 -14.66
C PRO A 22 10.61 -9.57 -13.18
N SER A 23 9.62 -9.26 -12.36
CA SER A 23 9.59 -9.70 -10.97
C SER A 23 9.14 -11.16 -10.97
N LYS A 24 9.85 -12.03 -10.23
CA LYS A 24 9.46 -13.44 -10.05
C LYS A 24 8.05 -13.61 -9.46
N THR A 25 7.44 -12.54 -8.94
CA THR A 25 6.18 -12.58 -8.18
C THR A 25 5.06 -11.74 -8.78
N VAL A 26 5.31 -10.94 -9.83
CA VAL A 26 4.29 -10.02 -10.38
C VAL A 26 4.28 -10.09 -11.91
N THR A 27 3.38 -10.92 -12.44
CA THR A 27 3.02 -10.94 -13.86
C THR A 27 1.99 -9.86 -14.16
N SER A 28 2.09 -9.25 -15.32
CA SER A 28 1.08 -8.30 -15.81
C SER A 28 -0.21 -9.06 -16.14
N ARG A 29 -1.37 -8.52 -15.74
CA ARG A 29 -2.69 -9.04 -16.18
C ARG A 29 -3.04 -8.64 -17.61
N LYS A 30 -2.28 -7.71 -18.20
CA LYS A 30 -2.51 -7.22 -19.54
C LYS A 30 -2.07 -8.27 -20.57
N ILE A 31 -2.99 -8.66 -21.45
CA ILE A 31 -2.80 -9.68 -22.51
C ILE A 31 -3.17 -9.14 -23.89
N ASP A 32 -3.28 -7.81 -24.00
CA ASP A 32 -3.74 -7.11 -25.19
C ASP A 32 -5.16 -7.48 -25.66
N CYS A 33 -6.07 -7.65 -24.69
CA CYS A 33 -7.47 -7.95 -24.97
C CYS A 33 -8.11 -6.88 -25.89
N PRO A 34 -8.73 -7.26 -27.04
CA PRO A 34 -9.12 -6.31 -28.08
C PRO A 34 -10.44 -5.59 -27.80
N PHE A 35 -11.18 -5.99 -26.76
CA PHE A 35 -12.48 -5.43 -26.39
C PHE A 35 -12.44 -3.90 -26.22
N ARG A 36 -13.41 -3.21 -26.84
CA ARG A 36 -13.51 -1.75 -26.84
C ARG A 36 -14.92 -1.20 -26.92
N LEU A 37 -15.14 -0.15 -26.14
CA LEU A 37 -16.32 0.69 -26.13
C LEU A 37 -15.89 2.15 -26.23
N TYR A 38 -16.76 3.02 -26.75
CA TYR A 38 -16.60 4.46 -26.56
C TYR A 38 -17.90 5.06 -26.05
N ALA A 39 -17.77 5.93 -25.07
CA ALA A 39 -18.83 6.80 -24.59
C ALA A 39 -18.69 8.15 -25.29
N ARG A 40 -19.72 8.61 -25.99
CA ARG A 40 -19.74 9.90 -26.68
C ARG A 40 -20.85 10.77 -26.11
N LYS A 41 -20.54 12.05 -25.86
CA LYS A 41 -21.52 13.07 -25.52
C LYS A 41 -21.70 14.03 -26.70
N TYR A 42 -22.91 14.16 -27.21
CA TYR A 42 -23.16 15.11 -28.30
C TYR A 42 -23.26 16.54 -27.75
N ALA A 43 -22.77 17.53 -28.49
CA ALA A 43 -22.62 18.90 -28.00
C ALA A 43 -23.93 19.55 -27.50
N LYS A 44 -25.08 19.13 -28.02
CA LYS A 44 -26.42 19.60 -27.64
C LYS A 44 -27.18 18.62 -26.72
N SER A 45 -26.56 17.52 -26.31
CA SER A 45 -27.20 16.46 -25.54
C SER A 45 -26.64 16.41 -24.12
N THR A 46 -27.52 16.23 -23.14
CA THR A 46 -27.16 15.92 -21.76
C THR A 46 -26.82 14.44 -21.58
N THR A 47 -27.16 13.60 -22.55
CA THR A 47 -27.05 12.14 -22.49
C THR A 47 -25.72 11.65 -23.08
N TRP A 48 -25.17 10.60 -22.47
CA TRP A 48 -24.03 9.85 -22.99
C TRP A 48 -24.53 8.64 -23.79
N THR A 49 -23.97 8.42 -24.98
CA THR A 49 -24.22 7.20 -25.75
C THR A 49 -22.99 6.31 -25.69
N LEU A 50 -23.18 5.07 -25.23
CA LEU A 50 -22.15 4.04 -25.26
C LEU A 50 -22.29 3.23 -26.56
N LYS A 51 -21.21 3.07 -27.31
CA LYS A 51 -21.17 2.22 -28.50
C LYS A 51 -20.01 1.24 -28.42
N VAL A 52 -20.28 0.01 -28.85
CA VAL A 52 -19.26 -1.03 -28.97
C VAL A 52 -18.42 -0.75 -30.21
N LYS A 53 -17.09 -0.71 -30.04
CA LYS A 53 -16.10 -0.61 -31.12
C LYS A 53 -15.56 -1.99 -31.48
N ASN A 54 -15.31 -2.83 -30.49
CA ASN A 54 -14.97 -4.24 -30.68
C ASN A 54 -15.59 -5.06 -29.54
N PRO A 55 -16.52 -5.99 -29.84
CA PRO A 55 -17.17 -6.83 -28.83
C PRO A 55 -16.29 -8.01 -28.34
N GLU A 56 -15.23 -8.35 -29.06
CA GLU A 56 -14.48 -9.59 -28.84
C GLU A 56 -13.54 -9.52 -27.62
N HIS A 57 -13.48 -10.63 -26.87
CA HIS A 57 -12.53 -10.85 -25.79
C HIS A 57 -11.57 -11.99 -26.14
N SER A 58 -10.30 -11.86 -25.75
CA SER A 58 -9.28 -12.89 -25.92
C SER A 58 -9.17 -13.83 -24.71
N HIS A 59 -10.17 -13.85 -23.84
CA HIS A 59 -10.19 -14.60 -22.59
C HIS A 59 -11.62 -14.76 -22.09
N ASP A 60 -11.83 -15.76 -21.23
CA ASP A 60 -13.13 -15.98 -20.60
C ASP A 60 -13.47 -14.93 -19.54
N ALA A 61 -14.77 -14.82 -19.25
CA ALA A 61 -15.25 -14.03 -18.13
C ALA A 61 -14.68 -14.58 -16.81
N THR A 62 -14.34 -13.67 -15.91
CA THR A 62 -13.85 -14.05 -14.58
C THR A 62 -15.05 -14.29 -13.67
N GLU A 63 -15.24 -15.52 -13.21
CA GLU A 63 -16.33 -15.89 -12.30
C GLU A 63 -16.09 -15.38 -10.87
N ASN A 64 -14.82 -15.34 -10.46
CA ASN A 64 -14.45 -14.94 -9.12
C ASN A 64 -14.15 -13.43 -9.02
N ILE A 65 -15.03 -12.69 -8.35
CA ILE A 65 -14.87 -11.24 -8.10
C ILE A 65 -13.54 -10.95 -7.37
N MET A 66 -13.06 -11.89 -6.55
CA MET A 66 -11.78 -11.80 -5.83
C MET A 66 -10.58 -11.68 -6.76
N GLU A 67 -10.68 -12.08 -8.02
CA GLU A 67 -9.55 -12.03 -8.96
C GLU A 67 -9.42 -10.68 -9.63
N ASN A 68 -10.52 -9.93 -9.74
CA ASN A 68 -10.53 -8.63 -10.41
C ASN A 68 -10.15 -7.49 -9.43
N PRO A 69 -8.98 -6.84 -9.62
CA PRO A 69 -8.51 -5.79 -8.71
C PRO A 69 -9.43 -4.58 -8.62
N ALA A 70 -10.27 -4.32 -9.64
CA ALA A 70 -11.18 -3.18 -9.65
C ALA A 70 -12.19 -3.25 -8.48
N PHE A 71 -12.68 -4.45 -8.15
CA PHE A 71 -13.63 -4.67 -7.06
C PHE A 71 -12.97 -4.70 -5.67
N ARG A 72 -11.65 -4.91 -5.61
CA ARG A 72 -10.88 -4.97 -4.36
C ARG A 72 -10.28 -3.64 -3.93
N LYS A 73 -10.39 -2.60 -4.76
CA LYS A 73 -9.82 -1.28 -4.45
C LYS A 73 -10.39 -0.76 -3.12
N THR A 74 -9.50 -0.22 -2.31
CA THR A 74 -9.89 0.50 -1.10
C THR A 74 -10.38 1.90 -1.47
N ASN A 75 -11.46 2.34 -0.83
CA ASN A 75 -11.88 3.73 -0.90
C ASN A 75 -11.05 4.61 0.06
N VAL A 76 -11.32 5.92 0.07
CA VAL A 76 -10.56 6.88 0.89
C VAL A 76 -10.72 6.59 2.39
N GLN A 77 -11.94 6.28 2.83
CA GLN A 77 -12.26 5.98 4.22
C GLN A 77 -11.54 4.70 4.71
N GLU A 78 -11.63 3.62 3.95
CA GLU A 78 -10.93 2.36 4.23
C GLU A 78 -9.41 2.55 4.28
N THR A 79 -8.87 3.38 3.38
CA THR A 79 -7.43 3.69 3.37
C THR A 79 -7.03 4.46 4.64
N SER A 80 -7.83 5.41 5.09
CA SER A 80 -7.61 6.13 6.35
C SER A 80 -7.66 5.18 7.55
N GLN A 81 -8.63 4.27 7.58
CA GLN A 81 -8.75 3.28 8.63
C GLN A 81 -7.57 2.32 8.66
N ILE A 82 -7.09 1.84 7.50
CA ILE A 82 -5.87 1.02 7.42
C ILE A 82 -4.66 1.78 7.99
N SER A 83 -4.58 3.09 7.74
CA SER A 83 -3.51 3.93 8.31
C SER A 83 -3.58 3.93 9.84
N GLN A 84 -4.74 4.24 10.41
CA GLN A 84 -4.95 4.27 11.86
C GLN A 84 -4.67 2.91 12.51
N MET A 85 -5.19 1.83 11.94
CA MET A 85 -4.93 0.46 12.43
C MET A 85 -3.45 0.07 12.33
N SER A 86 -2.74 0.56 11.31
CA SER A 86 -1.31 0.33 11.18
C SER A 86 -0.49 1.11 12.19
N GLU A 87 -0.96 2.26 12.66
CA GLU A 87 -0.31 3.08 13.68
C GLU A 87 -0.51 2.49 15.08
N SER A 88 -1.67 1.88 15.34
CA SER A 88 -1.94 1.10 16.56
C SER A 88 -1.34 -0.32 16.55
N LEU A 89 -0.47 -0.63 15.59
CA LEU A 89 0.25 -1.91 15.48
C LEU A 89 -0.67 -3.15 15.37
N LEU A 90 -1.91 -2.99 14.91
CA LEU A 90 -2.81 -4.12 14.73
C LEU A 90 -2.26 -5.13 13.72
N MET A 91 -2.61 -6.40 13.91
CA MET A 91 -2.23 -7.44 12.96
C MET A 91 -3.02 -7.29 11.65
N LYS A 92 -2.38 -7.57 10.51
CA LYS A 92 -3.00 -7.41 9.19
C LYS A 92 -4.26 -8.28 9.02
N ARG A 93 -4.30 -9.44 9.68
CA ARG A 93 -5.48 -10.32 9.73
C ARG A 93 -6.65 -9.67 10.50
N GLN A 94 -6.36 -8.96 11.58
CA GLN A 94 -7.38 -8.20 12.33
C GLN A 94 -7.90 -7.03 11.50
N MET A 95 -6.99 -6.30 10.81
CA MET A 95 -7.40 -5.25 9.87
C MET A 95 -8.35 -5.80 8.79
N GLN A 96 -8.04 -6.99 8.25
CA GLN A 96 -8.90 -7.64 7.26
C GLN A 96 -10.28 -7.94 7.84
N ALA A 97 -10.34 -8.57 9.01
CA ALA A 97 -11.61 -8.90 9.66
C ALA A 97 -12.47 -7.66 9.90
N GLN A 98 -11.87 -6.56 10.39
CA GLN A 98 -12.57 -5.31 10.62
C GLN A 98 -13.09 -4.66 9.32
N LEU A 99 -12.29 -4.67 8.26
CA LEU A 99 -12.73 -4.16 6.96
C LEU A 99 -13.84 -5.02 6.36
N CYS A 100 -13.76 -6.34 6.50
CA CYS A 100 -14.82 -7.25 6.04
C CYS A 100 -16.13 -7.02 6.80
N SER A 101 -16.09 -6.82 8.12
CA SER A 101 -17.30 -6.64 8.93
C SER A 101 -18.01 -5.31 8.69
N GLN A 102 -17.30 -4.29 8.17
CA GLN A 102 -17.83 -2.94 7.98
C GLN A 102 -18.27 -2.66 6.54
N ARG A 103 -17.94 -3.53 5.60
CA ARG A 103 -18.37 -3.35 4.21
C ARG A 103 -19.82 -3.78 4.05
N GLU A 104 -20.66 -2.85 3.60
CA GLU A 104 -22.06 -3.11 3.24
C GLU A 104 -22.19 -3.91 1.91
N SER A 105 -21.11 -3.97 1.12
CA SER A 105 -21.08 -4.61 -0.20
C SER A 105 -20.28 -5.92 -0.18
N ASP A 106 -20.65 -6.88 -1.04
CA ASP A 106 -19.89 -8.10 -1.39
C ASP A 106 -18.50 -7.85 -2.01
N ARG A 107 -17.97 -6.61 -1.94
CA ARG A 107 -16.64 -6.29 -2.43
C ARG A 107 -15.58 -6.97 -1.56
N PRO A 108 -14.77 -7.85 -2.15
CA PRO A 108 -13.88 -8.63 -1.34
C PRO A 108 -12.66 -7.88 -0.81
N VAL A 109 -12.18 -8.30 0.36
CA VAL A 109 -10.95 -7.80 0.98
C VAL A 109 -9.99 -8.97 1.15
N ILE A 110 -8.86 -8.90 0.46
CA ILE A 110 -7.78 -9.89 0.60
C ILE A 110 -6.62 -9.35 1.40
N LEU A 111 -6.00 -10.24 2.17
CA LEU A 111 -4.86 -9.92 3.01
C LEU A 111 -3.69 -9.32 2.22
N GLN A 112 -3.44 -9.81 1.00
CA GLN A 112 -2.38 -9.30 0.14
C GLN A 112 -2.54 -7.81 -0.20
N ASP A 113 -3.77 -7.35 -0.40
CA ASP A 113 -4.03 -5.95 -0.73
C ASP A 113 -3.85 -5.05 0.50
N ILE A 114 -4.19 -5.54 1.70
CA ILE A 114 -3.86 -4.85 2.97
C ILE A 114 -2.35 -4.70 3.12
N TYR A 115 -1.57 -5.76 2.87
CA TYR A 115 -0.11 -5.67 2.89
C TYR A 115 0.42 -4.60 1.93
N LYS A 116 -0.11 -4.55 0.70
CA LYS A 116 0.28 -3.53 -0.30
C LYS A 116 -0.11 -2.12 0.15
N GLN A 117 -1.30 -1.94 0.71
CA GLN A 117 -1.76 -0.63 1.20
C GLN A 117 -0.94 -0.14 2.38
N VAL A 118 -0.71 -0.98 3.40
CA VAL A 118 0.16 -0.63 4.53
C VAL A 118 1.57 -0.27 4.05
N LYS A 119 2.12 -1.03 3.10
CA LYS A 119 3.43 -0.72 2.50
C LYS A 119 3.42 0.64 1.80
N LYS A 120 2.36 0.94 1.04
CA LYS A 120 2.19 2.23 0.37
C LYS A 120 2.10 3.38 1.37
N ILE A 121 1.22 3.27 2.38
CA ILE A 121 1.05 4.26 3.45
C ILE A 121 2.38 4.54 4.15
N LYS A 122 3.14 3.50 4.53
CA LYS A 122 4.46 3.66 5.14
C LYS A 122 5.45 4.37 4.21
N LYS A 123 5.46 4.02 2.93
CA LYS A 123 6.32 4.67 1.93
C LYS A 123 5.99 6.16 1.78
N ASP A 124 4.69 6.46 1.68
CA ASP A 124 4.19 7.83 1.51
C ASP A 124 4.52 8.67 2.76
N ARG A 125 4.36 8.10 3.96
CA ARG A 125 4.74 8.76 5.23
C ARG A 125 6.25 9.05 5.33
N LEU A 126 7.09 8.16 4.80
CA LEU A 126 8.53 8.35 4.79
C LEU A 126 8.97 9.43 3.78
N GLN A 127 8.15 9.76 2.78
CA GLN A 127 8.46 10.75 1.74
C GLN A 127 9.82 10.49 1.06
N GLY A 128 10.17 9.22 0.85
CA GLY A 128 11.45 8.80 0.27
C GLY A 128 12.62 8.69 1.25
N ARG A 129 12.46 9.08 2.52
CA ARG A 129 13.48 8.87 3.57
C ARG A 129 13.61 7.40 3.93
N ARG A 130 14.80 7.00 4.40
CA ARG A 130 14.99 5.66 4.97
C ARG A 130 14.30 5.60 6.33
N PRO A 131 13.77 4.43 6.73
CA PRO A 131 13.13 4.28 8.04
C PRO A 131 14.02 4.68 9.22
N ILE A 132 15.31 4.36 9.16
CA ILE A 132 16.28 4.69 10.22
C ILE A 132 16.54 6.20 10.33
N ASP A 133 16.57 6.91 9.21
CA ASP A 133 16.74 8.37 9.22
C ASP A 133 15.52 9.05 9.85
N ALA A 134 14.31 8.61 9.47
CA ALA A 134 13.08 9.12 10.06
C ALA A 134 12.98 8.82 11.57
N LEU A 135 13.50 7.67 12.02
CA LEU A 135 13.59 7.34 13.44
C LEU A 135 14.53 8.30 14.17
N ILE A 136 15.74 8.53 13.65
CA ILE A 136 16.69 9.48 14.26
C ILE A 136 16.11 10.89 14.32
N ASP A 137 15.46 11.35 13.25
CA ASP A 137 14.79 12.66 13.24
C ASP A 137 13.74 12.77 14.35
N THR A 138 13.06 11.68 14.67
CA THR A 138 12.07 11.62 15.76
C THR A 138 12.76 11.66 17.11
N VAL A 139 13.78 10.82 17.32
CA VAL A 139 14.57 10.77 18.55
C VAL A 139 15.21 12.13 18.87
N LYS A 140 15.68 12.85 17.84
CA LYS A 140 16.28 14.19 17.98
C LYS A 140 15.30 15.29 18.39
N LYS A 141 14.04 15.17 17.99
CA LYS A 141 12.99 16.17 18.27
C LYS A 141 12.43 16.01 19.68
N GLU A 142 12.35 14.78 20.13
CA GLU A 142 11.83 14.40 21.44
C GLU A 142 12.92 14.50 22.52
N THR A 143 12.54 14.45 23.79
CA THR A 143 13.47 14.59 24.93
C THR A 143 14.25 13.30 25.21
N PHE A 144 14.83 12.66 24.20
CA PHE A 144 15.67 11.47 24.39
C PHE A 144 17.15 11.84 24.54
N VAL A 145 17.87 11.10 25.37
CA VAL A 145 19.33 11.03 25.30
C VAL A 145 19.68 10.05 24.19
N TRP A 146 20.53 10.43 23.25
CA TRP A 146 20.82 9.59 22.09
C TRP A 146 22.26 9.75 21.59
N SER A 147 22.76 8.72 20.93
CA SER A 147 24.00 8.71 20.16
C SER A 147 23.82 7.84 18.92
N SER A 148 24.54 8.15 17.85
CA SER A 148 24.51 7.36 16.62
C SER A 148 25.90 7.28 16.00
N GLU A 149 26.22 6.13 15.44
CA GLU A 149 27.45 5.92 14.66
C GLU A 149 27.12 5.77 13.17
N ARG A 150 28.08 6.19 12.35
CA ARG A 150 27.99 6.08 10.89
C ARG A 150 29.28 5.50 10.33
N ASP A 151 29.17 4.74 9.26
CA ASP A 151 30.34 4.29 8.49
C ASP A 151 30.94 5.42 7.63
N SER A 152 32.02 5.11 6.92
CA SER A 152 32.71 6.03 6.00
C SER A 152 31.83 6.50 4.83
N GLU A 153 30.76 5.78 4.52
CA GLU A 153 29.80 6.12 3.47
C GLU A 153 28.60 6.92 4.02
N GLY A 154 28.56 7.18 5.32
CA GLY A 154 27.52 7.94 5.99
C GLY A 154 26.27 7.13 6.34
N HIS A 155 26.30 5.79 6.20
CA HIS A 155 25.21 4.93 6.64
C HIS A 155 25.24 4.74 8.15
N ILE A 156 24.06 4.78 8.78
CA ILE A 156 23.92 4.52 10.21
C ILE A 156 24.18 3.05 10.50
N THR A 157 25.18 2.78 11.34
CA THR A 157 25.57 1.43 11.78
C THR A 157 25.02 1.10 13.16
N SER A 158 24.87 2.11 14.02
CA SER A 158 24.34 1.95 15.38
C SER A 158 23.58 3.19 15.82
N LEU A 159 22.52 2.97 16.59
CA LEU A 159 21.69 4.01 17.20
C LEU A 159 21.37 3.59 18.63
N PHE A 160 21.79 4.40 19.60
CA PHE A 160 21.41 4.26 20.99
C PHE A 160 20.52 5.45 21.37
N PHE A 161 19.41 5.18 22.04
CA PHE A 161 18.58 6.23 22.61
C PHE A 161 17.84 5.73 23.85
N THR A 162 17.60 6.62 24.80
CA THR A 162 16.87 6.30 26.02
C THR A 162 16.18 7.54 26.57
N HIS A 163 15.05 7.34 27.25
CA HIS A 163 14.33 8.43 27.88
C HIS A 163 15.05 8.83 29.18
N PRO A 164 15.23 10.13 29.50
CA PRO A 164 15.91 10.57 30.72
C PRO A 164 15.32 9.98 32.01
N LEU A 165 14.01 9.76 32.04
CA LEU A 165 13.36 9.06 33.17
C LEU A 165 13.85 7.62 33.32
N ALA A 166 14.07 6.91 32.21
CA ALA A 166 14.60 5.56 32.24
C ALA A 166 16.02 5.54 32.83
N ILE A 167 16.86 6.52 32.49
CA ILE A 167 18.20 6.68 33.11
C ILE A 167 18.07 6.85 34.63
N LYS A 168 17.18 7.74 35.09
CA LYS A 168 16.93 7.95 36.53
C LYS A 168 16.47 6.68 37.24
N LEU A 169 15.56 5.93 36.60
CA LEU A 169 15.08 4.65 37.14
C LEU A 169 16.21 3.61 37.21
N LEU A 170 17.05 3.52 36.18
CA LEU A 170 18.23 2.64 36.15
C LEU A 170 19.21 2.93 37.30
N HIS A 171 19.41 4.21 37.65
CA HIS A 171 20.24 4.56 38.81
C HIS A 171 19.60 4.18 40.16
N GLY A 172 18.28 4.23 40.26
CA GLY A 172 17.55 3.87 41.48
C GLY A 172 17.32 2.37 41.67
N PHE A 173 17.30 1.61 40.57
CA PHE A 173 17.05 0.17 40.55
C PHE A 173 18.11 -0.51 39.67
N PRO A 174 19.20 -1.04 40.23
CA PRO A 174 20.31 -1.61 39.46
C PRO A 174 19.97 -2.94 38.77
N HIS A 175 18.81 -3.52 39.07
CA HIS A 175 18.34 -4.75 38.44
C HIS A 175 17.71 -4.44 37.09
N VAL A 176 18.43 -4.78 36.02
CA VAL A 176 17.97 -4.62 34.64
C VAL A 176 17.46 -5.97 34.11
N ILE A 177 16.24 -5.99 33.59
CA ILE A 177 15.74 -7.13 32.81
C ILE A 177 16.03 -6.84 31.34
N LEU A 178 16.97 -7.58 30.76
CA LEU A 178 17.21 -7.55 29.32
C LEU A 178 16.18 -8.46 28.63
N MET A 179 15.26 -7.87 27.87
CA MET A 179 14.37 -8.62 26.99
C MET A 179 14.90 -8.53 25.57
N ASP A 180 15.47 -9.63 25.08
CA ASP A 180 15.84 -9.76 23.68
C ASP A 180 14.59 -10.02 22.83
N PHE A 181 14.17 -9.01 22.07
CA PHE A 181 13.12 -9.14 21.08
C PHE A 181 13.73 -9.31 19.69
N THR A 182 14.46 -10.42 19.48
CA THR A 182 14.85 -10.84 18.15
C THR A 182 13.61 -11.25 17.36
N TYR A 183 13.10 -10.34 16.53
CA TYR A 183 12.06 -10.68 15.56
C TYR A 183 12.63 -11.71 14.58
N LYS A 184 12.17 -12.96 14.65
CA LYS A 184 12.38 -13.93 13.58
C LYS A 184 11.69 -13.39 12.32
N THR A 185 12.47 -12.78 11.42
CA THR A 185 12.02 -12.47 10.07
C THR A 185 11.95 -13.78 9.29
N ASN A 186 10.78 -14.45 9.31
CA ASN A 186 10.50 -15.50 8.33
C ASN A 186 10.58 -14.85 6.94
N LYS A 187 11.54 -15.32 6.14
CA LYS A 187 11.64 -15.02 4.71
C LYS A 187 10.53 -15.70 3.94
#